data_AF-A0A8X6WDV8-F1
#
_entry.id   AF-A0A8X6WDV8-F1
#
_cell.length_a   1.000
_cell.length_b   1.000
_cell.length_c   1.000
_cell.angle_alpha   90.00
_cell.angle_beta   90.00
_cell.angle_gamma   90.00
#
_symmetry.space_group_name_H-M   'P 1'
#
loop_
_entity.id
_entity.type
_entity.pdbx_description
1 polymer ?
#
loop_
_entity_poly.entity_id
_entity_poly.type
_entity_poly.pdbx_seq_one_letter_code
_entity_poly.pdbx_strand_id
1 'polypeptide(L)'
;MADDAMNKLKKKRASVRTTITKTVKNIETEINKPEVSVDALEELLEHIKIYSEDLNAINTEIENAVDITELDNELKSATEYQDKIITWTFRAGKKIRELSKNNSTEISTTSKVAPEVLTQNFVQKKLMLNYRS
;
A
#
# COMPACT_ATOMS: atom_id res chain seq x y z
N MET A 1 -2.14 24.21 -8.53
CA MET A 1 -3.39 24.72 -7.92
C MET A 1 -4.10 23.65 -7.09
N ALA A 2 -4.15 22.37 -7.51
CA ALA A 2 -4.74 21.28 -6.72
C ALA A 2 -4.01 20.99 -5.39
N ASP A 3 -2.67 21.01 -5.38
CA ASP A 3 -1.87 20.80 -4.16
C ASP A 3 -2.13 21.85 -3.08
N ASP A 4 -2.37 23.11 -3.48
CA ASP A 4 -2.68 24.18 -2.54
C ASP A 4 -4.06 23.99 -1.90
N ALA A 5 -5.04 23.47 -2.63
CA ALA A 5 -6.37 23.17 -2.11
C ALA A 5 -6.32 22.02 -1.10
N MET A 6 -5.68 20.90 -1.45
CA MET A 6 -5.50 19.76 -0.54
C MET A 6 -4.71 20.15 0.72
N ASN A 7 -3.67 20.97 0.59
CA ASN A 7 -2.91 21.46 1.75
C ASN A 7 -3.75 22.38 2.66
N LYS A 8 -4.63 23.23 2.09
CA LYS A 8 -5.58 24.03 2.86
C LYS A 8 -6.57 23.15 3.63
N LEU A 9 -7.12 22.11 3.01
CA LEU A 9 -8.04 21.16 3.66
C LEU A 9 -7.36 20.43 4.83
N LYS A 10 -6.13 19.94 4.62
CA LYS A 10 -5.33 19.32 5.69
C LYS A 10 -5.11 20.25 6.89
N LYS A 11 -4.79 21.53 6.64
CA LYS A 11 -4.63 22.55 7.69
C LYS A 11 -5.95 22.83 8.43
N LYS A 12 -7.06 23.00 7.70
CA LYS A 12 -8.39 23.19 8.29
C LYS A 12 -8.77 22.01 9.18
N ARG A 13 -8.57 20.78 8.70
CA ARG A 13 -8.79 19.54 9.46
C ARG A 13 -7.98 19.51 10.76
N ALA A 14 -6.70 19.87 10.71
CA ALA A 14 -5.84 19.91 11.90
C ALA A 14 -6.34 20.95 12.92
N SER A 15 -6.79 22.10 12.46
CA SER A 15 -7.40 23.13 13.31
C SER A 15 -8.67 22.62 14.00
N VAL A 16 -9.61 22.04 13.24
CA VAL A 16 -10.87 21.49 13.79
C VAL A 16 -10.60 20.39 14.81
N ARG A 17 -9.67 19.46 14.52
CA ARG A 17 -9.26 18.42 15.48
C ARG A 17 -8.69 19.00 16.78
N THR A 18 -7.91 20.07 16.67
CA THR A 18 -7.36 20.78 17.84
C THR A 18 -8.48 21.37 18.68
N THR A 19 -9.47 22.00 18.04
CA THR A 19 -10.65 22.54 18.73
C THR A 19 -11.46 21.43 19.42
N ILE A 20 -11.79 20.34 18.71
CA ILE A 20 -12.50 19.18 19.30
C ILE A 20 -11.75 18.65 20.51
N THR A 21 -10.42 18.48 20.40
CA THR A 21 -9.60 17.98 21.52
C THR A 21 -9.66 18.90 22.74
N LYS A 22 -9.68 20.23 22.53
CA LYS A 22 -9.86 21.20 23.61
C LYS A 22 -11.26 21.10 24.22
N THR A 23 -12.31 21.01 23.40
CA THR A 23 -13.69 20.89 23.89
C THR A 23 -13.88 19.59 24.68
N VAL A 24 -13.34 18.46 24.21
CA VAL A 24 -13.34 17.19 24.95
C VAL A 24 -12.65 17.34 26.31
N LYS A 25 -11.47 17.97 26.37
CA LYS A 25 -10.79 18.24 27.64
C LYS A 25 -11.59 19.13 28.58
N ASN A 26 -12.31 20.11 28.04
CA ASN A 26 -13.18 20.97 28.84
C ASN A 26 -14.35 20.17 29.43
N ILE A 27 -14.96 19.27 28.65
CA ILE A 27 -16.00 18.36 29.14
C ILE A 27 -15.43 17.43 30.21
N GLU A 28 -14.29 16.77 29.94
CA GLU A 28 -13.58 15.93 30.91
C GLU A 28 -13.31 16.69 32.21
N THR A 29 -12.95 17.98 32.12
CA THR A 29 -12.72 18.81 33.31
C THR A 29 -14.03 19.09 34.04
N GLU A 30 -15.08 19.49 33.33
CA GLU A 30 -16.38 19.86 33.91
C GLU A 30 -17.06 18.68 34.63
N ILE A 31 -17.08 17.50 34.02
CA ILE A 31 -17.71 16.30 34.61
C ILE A 31 -16.98 15.79 35.87
N ASN A 32 -15.71 16.16 36.04
CA ASN A 32 -14.90 15.76 37.20
C ASN A 32 -14.91 16.82 38.32
N LYS A 33 -15.65 17.92 38.16
CA LYS A 33 -15.81 18.92 39.23
C LYS A 33 -16.74 18.40 40.33
N PRO A 34 -16.53 18.82 41.60
CA PRO A 34 -17.45 18.49 42.70
C PRO A 34 -18.87 19.04 42.48
N GLU A 35 -18.97 20.19 41.82
CA GLU A 35 -20.23 20.83 41.44
C GLU A 35 -20.19 21.05 39.92
N VAL A 36 -21.05 20.31 39.22
CA VAL A 36 -21.08 20.26 37.74
C VAL A 36 -22.09 21.27 37.22
N SER A 37 -21.69 22.10 36.25
CA SER A 37 -22.59 23.01 35.54
C SER A 37 -23.26 22.29 34.36
N VAL A 38 -24.56 22.04 34.46
CA VAL A 38 -25.36 21.42 33.38
C VAL A 38 -25.38 22.31 32.15
N ASP A 39 -25.64 23.62 32.31
CA ASP A 39 -25.69 24.57 31.20
C ASP A 39 -24.37 24.62 30.42
N ALA A 40 -23.22 24.62 31.13
CA ALA A 40 -21.91 24.60 30.49
C ALA A 40 -21.65 23.28 29.74
N LEU A 41 -22.11 22.15 30.28
CA LEU A 41 -22.02 20.87 29.59
C LEU A 41 -22.87 20.82 28.33
N GLU A 42 -24.11 21.32 28.38
CA GLU A 42 -24.99 21.39 27.20
C GLU A 42 -24.35 22.23 26.08
N GLU A 43 -23.77 23.39 26.42
CA GLU A 43 -23.05 24.23 25.46
C GLU A 43 -21.83 23.51 24.85
N LEU A 44 -21.02 22.84 25.69
CA LEU A 44 -19.85 22.08 25.23
C LEU A 44 -20.24 20.88 24.34
N LEU A 45 -21.38 20.24 24.62
CA LEU A 45 -21.91 19.14 23.81
C LEU A 45 -22.40 19.62 22.44
N GLU A 46 -23.11 20.75 22.37
CA GLU A 46 -23.53 21.33 21.09
C GLU A 46 -22.32 21.74 20.25
N HIS A 47 -21.29 22.33 20.88
CA HIS A 47 -20.01 22.60 20.22
C HIS A 47 -19.35 21.35 19.66
N ILE A 48 -19.29 20.25 20.43
CA ILE A 48 -18.72 18.98 19.94
C ILE A 48 -19.46 18.48 18.71
N LYS A 49 -20.79 18.53 18.74
CA LYS A 49 -21.63 18.07 17.64
C LYS A 49 -21.30 18.84 16.35
N ILE A 50 -21.33 20.17 16.41
CA ILE A 50 -21.01 21.04 15.27
C ILE A 50 -19.60 20.75 14.75
N TYR A 51 -18.59 20.72 15.62
CA TYR A 51 -17.22 20.48 15.17
C TYR A 51 -17.01 19.07 14.60
N SER A 52 -17.77 18.07 15.08
CA SER A 52 -17.72 16.71 14.54
C SER A 52 -18.31 16.63 13.13
N GLU A 53 -19.39 17.35 12.87
CA GLU A 53 -20.01 17.49 11.54
C GLU A 53 -19.06 18.20 10.58
N ASP A 54 -18.43 19.30 11.01
CA ASP A 54 -17.40 20.00 10.25
C ASP A 54 -16.20 19.10 9.92
N LEU A 55 -15.74 18.31 10.89
CA LEU A 55 -14.63 17.38 10.68
C LEU A 55 -15.00 16.31 9.65
N ASN A 56 -16.23 15.79 9.71
CA ASN A 56 -16.72 14.81 8.76
C ASN A 56 -16.80 15.39 7.35
N ALA A 57 -17.34 16.60 7.20
CA ALA A 57 -17.41 17.30 5.91
C ALA A 57 -16.02 17.49 5.29
N ILE A 58 -15.02 17.90 6.09
CA ILE A 58 -13.64 18.06 5.60
C ILE A 58 -13.04 16.70 5.20
N ASN A 59 -13.33 15.62 5.93
CA ASN A 59 -12.83 14.29 5.56
C ASN A 59 -13.42 13.83 4.23
N THR A 60 -14.73 14.01 4.03
CA THR A 60 -15.39 13.70 2.75
C THR A 60 -14.83 14.53 1.60
N GLU A 61 -14.56 15.83 1.82
CA GLU A 61 -13.94 16.68 0.80
C GLU A 61 -12.52 16.21 0.43
N ILE A 62 -11.74 15.77 1.42
CA ILE A 62 -10.40 15.18 1.18
C ILE A 62 -10.51 13.86 0.41
N GLU A 63 -11.44 12.98 0.78
CA GLU A 63 -11.68 11.71 0.08
C GLU A 63 -12.06 11.93 -1.38
N ASN A 64 -12.98 12.87 -1.64
CA ASN A 64 -13.41 13.21 -3.00
C ASN A 64 -12.33 13.90 -3.83
N ALA A 65 -11.37 14.57 -3.19
CA ALA A 65 -10.25 15.21 -3.87
C ALA A 65 -9.15 14.21 -4.29
N VAL A 66 -9.19 12.96 -3.81
CA VAL A 66 -8.28 11.90 -4.23
C VAL A 66 -8.82 11.27 -5.51
N ASP A 67 -8.06 11.37 -6.61
CA ASP A 67 -8.44 10.72 -7.87
C ASP A 67 -8.09 9.23 -7.83
N ILE A 68 -9.06 8.43 -7.40
CA ILE A 68 -8.96 6.97 -7.38
C ILE A 68 -8.84 6.42 -8.82
N THR A 69 -9.40 7.12 -9.80
CA THR A 69 -9.37 6.71 -11.21
C THR A 69 -7.96 6.71 -11.78
N GLU A 70 -7.17 7.72 -11.41
CA GLU A 70 -5.75 7.81 -11.81
C GLU A 70 -4.96 6.62 -11.27
N LEU A 71 -5.17 6.28 -9.98
CA LEU A 71 -4.54 5.13 -9.34
C LEU A 71 -4.97 3.80 -9.98
N ASP A 72 -6.25 3.62 -10.30
CA ASP A 72 -6.75 2.41 -10.96
C ASP A 72 -6.17 2.24 -12.37
N ASN A 73 -6.02 3.33 -13.11
CA ASN A 73 -5.40 3.33 -14.44
C ASN A 73 -3.91 2.98 -14.38
N GLU A 74 -3.19 3.50 -13.39
CA GLU A 74 -1.78 3.15 -13.15
C GLU A 74 -1.65 1.66 -12.81
N LEU A 75 -2.49 1.16 -11.89
CA LEU A 75 -2.50 -0.25 -11.49
C LEU A 75 -2.78 -1.18 -12.67
N LYS A 76 -3.75 -0.82 -13.52
CA LYS A 76 -4.05 -1.56 -14.74
C LYS A 76 -2.85 -1.59 -15.68
N SER A 77 -2.22 -0.44 -15.91
CA SER A 77 -1.03 -0.33 -16.77
C SER A 77 0.15 -1.16 -16.25
N ALA A 78 0.36 -1.15 -14.92
CA ALA A 78 1.38 -1.97 -14.27
C ALA A 78 1.10 -3.47 -14.44
N THR A 79 -0.16 -3.89 -14.28
CA THR A 79 -0.59 -5.28 -14.47
C THR A 79 -0.35 -5.73 -15.91
N GLU A 80 -0.75 -4.93 -16.90
CA GLU A 80 -0.51 -5.23 -18.32
C GLU A 80 0.99 -5.35 -18.65
N TYR A 81 1.83 -4.52 -18.01
CA TYR A 81 3.28 -4.59 -18.19
C TYR A 81 3.87 -5.85 -17.55
N GLN A 82 3.40 -6.23 -16.36
CA GLN A 82 3.77 -7.48 -15.70
C GLN A 82 3.42 -8.71 -16.56
N ASP A 83 2.25 -8.73 -17.18
CA ASP A 83 1.84 -9.80 -18.10
C ASP A 83 2.76 -9.89 -19.32
N LYS A 84 3.21 -8.74 -19.85
CA LYS A 84 4.21 -8.71 -20.92
C LYS A 84 5.54 -9.29 -20.46
N ILE A 85 6.02 -8.93 -19.27
CA ILE A 85 7.26 -9.49 -18.70
C ILE A 85 7.14 -11.01 -18.57
N ILE A 86 6.06 -11.52 -17.98
CA ILE A 86 5.82 -12.96 -17.81
C ILE A 86 5.82 -13.66 -19.17
N THR A 87 5.05 -13.13 -20.13
CA THR A 87 4.92 -13.69 -21.47
C THR A 87 6.27 -13.78 -22.19
N TRP A 88 7.03 -12.68 -22.19
CA TRP A 88 8.30 -12.63 -22.92
C TRP A 88 9.41 -13.39 -22.21
N THR A 89 9.41 -13.43 -20.87
CA THR A 89 10.32 -14.28 -20.08
C THR A 89 10.07 -15.75 -20.38
N PHE A 90 8.79 -16.17 -20.43
CA PHE A 90 8.43 -17.53 -20.80
C PHE A 90 8.87 -17.88 -22.22
N ARG A 91 8.60 -17.00 -23.20
CA ARG A 91 9.00 -17.18 -24.60
C ARG A 91 10.52 -17.27 -24.76
N ALA A 92 11.27 -16.39 -24.11
CA ALA A 92 12.73 -16.41 -24.11
C ALA A 92 13.26 -17.72 -23.51
N GLY A 93 12.73 -18.13 -22.35
CA GLY A 93 13.09 -19.41 -21.72
C GLY A 93 12.76 -20.62 -22.60
N LYS A 94 11.63 -20.61 -23.31
CA LYS A 94 11.27 -21.65 -24.28
C LYS A 94 12.28 -21.70 -25.43
N LYS A 95 12.64 -20.54 -26.00
CA LYS A 95 13.60 -20.47 -27.10
C LYS A 95 14.99 -20.97 -26.70
N ILE A 96 15.46 -20.62 -25.50
CA ILE A 96 16.73 -21.15 -24.96
C ILE A 96 16.70 -22.68 -24.90
N ARG A 97 15.62 -23.28 -24.35
CA ARG A 97 15.48 -24.74 -24.26
C ARG A 97 15.46 -25.43 -25.63
N GLU A 98 14.82 -24.83 -26.63
CA GLU A 98 14.81 -25.34 -28.00
C GLU A 98 16.22 -25.35 -28.61
N LEU A 99 16.95 -24.24 -28.47
CA LEU A 99 18.33 -24.13 -28.98
C LEU A 99 19.28 -25.11 -28.26
N SER A 100 19.13 -25.28 -26.95
CA SER A 100 19.94 -26.25 -26.20
C SER A 100 19.68 -27.69 -26.62
N LYS A 101 18.43 -28.06 -26.99
CA LYS A 101 18.11 -29.41 -27.50
C LYS A 101 18.67 -29.66 -28.91
N ASN A 102 18.63 -28.64 -29.78
CA ASN A 102 19.16 -28.76 -31.13
C ASN A 102 20.68 -28.95 -31.13
N ASN A 103 21.41 -28.26 -30.23
CA ASN A 103 22.85 -28.49 -30.03
C ASN A 103 23.21 -29.88 -29.47
N SER A 104 22.26 -30.62 -28.88
CA SER A 104 22.48 -32.00 -28.42
C SER A 104 22.28 -33.05 -29.52
N THR A 105 21.74 -32.68 -30.68
CA THR A 105 21.45 -33.64 -31.77
C THR A 105 22.57 -33.71 -32.82
N GLU A 106 23.49 -32.74 -32.84
CA GLU A 106 24.63 -32.72 -33.78
C GLU A 106 25.92 -33.33 -33.24
N ILE A 107 25.97 -33.75 -31.97
CA ILE A 107 27.14 -34.44 -31.38
C ILE A 107 26.78 -35.90 -31.10
N SER A 108 26.51 -36.64 -32.17
CA SER A 108 26.58 -38.11 -32.20
C SER A 108 27.48 -38.59 -33.34
N THR A 109 28.65 -37.97 -33.46
CA THR A 109 29.87 -38.67 -33.87
C THR A 109 31.04 -38.13 -33.05
N THR A 110 31.59 -39.01 -32.22
CA THR A 110 32.89 -38.94 -31.53
C THR A 110 33.11 -37.83 -30.50
N SER A 111 32.80 -38.11 -29.23
CA SER A 111 33.83 -38.36 -28.18
C SER A 111 33.18 -38.33 -26.79
N LYS A 112 33.48 -39.36 -26.00
CA LYS A 112 33.05 -39.53 -24.61
C LYS A 112 33.69 -38.47 -23.71
N VAL A 113 32.90 -37.57 -23.11
CA VAL A 113 33.17 -37.05 -21.74
C VAL A 113 31.84 -36.69 -21.08
N ALA A 114 31.55 -37.32 -19.94
CA ALA A 114 30.37 -37.07 -19.11
C ALA A 114 30.54 -35.81 -18.24
N PRO A 115 29.48 -35.03 -17.97
CA PRO A 115 29.49 -34.07 -16.87
C PRO A 115 28.41 -34.40 -15.83
N GLU A 116 28.81 -35.18 -14.83
CA GLU A 116 28.12 -35.33 -13.54
C GLU A 116 28.56 -34.23 -12.58
N VAL A 117 28.28 -32.94 -12.83
CA VAL A 117 28.50 -31.90 -11.79
C VAL A 117 27.63 -30.67 -12.08
N LEU A 118 26.32 -30.65 -11.81
CA LEU A 118 25.60 -29.38 -11.57
C LEU A 118 24.28 -29.53 -10.76
N THR A 119 23.81 -30.75 -10.48
CA THR A 119 22.54 -30.98 -9.77
C THR A 119 22.61 -30.87 -8.25
N GLN A 120 23.80 -30.82 -7.63
CA GLN A 120 23.93 -30.75 -6.16
C GLN A 120 23.75 -29.34 -5.56
N ASN A 121 23.97 -28.26 -6.32
CA ASN A 121 23.97 -26.90 -5.75
C ASN A 121 22.58 -26.27 -5.57
N PHE A 122 21.55 -26.75 -6.29
CA PHE A 122 20.20 -26.19 -6.17
C PHE A 122 19.42 -26.76 -4.98
N VAL A 123 19.71 -28.00 -4.57
CA VAL A 123 19.03 -28.66 -3.45
C VAL A 123 19.54 -28.14 -2.10
N GLN A 124 20.86 -27.93 -1.94
CA GLN A 124 21.41 -27.40 -0.68
C GLN A 124 20.98 -25.96 -0.39
N LYS A 125 20.88 -25.09 -1.42
CA LYS A 125 20.46 -23.70 -1.22
C LYS A 125 18.98 -23.59 -0.82
N LYS A 126 18.12 -24.51 -1.31
CA LYS A 126 16.70 -24.56 -0.95
C LYS A 126 16.47 -25.11 0.46
N LEU A 127 17.32 -26.02 0.94
CA LEU A 127 17.30 -26.53 2.32
C LEU A 127 17.79 -25.51 3.36
N MET A 128 18.79 -24.68 3.02
CA MET A 128 19.36 -23.67 3.93
C MET A 128 18.45 -22.44 4.16
N LEU A 129 17.52 -22.14 3.24
CA LEU A 129 16.62 -20.99 3.35
C LEU A 129 15.36 -21.26 4.17
N ASN A 130 15.00 -22.53 4.40
CA ASN A 130 13.79 -22.90 5.14
C ASN A 130 13.99 -23.05 6.66
N TYR A 131 15.21 -22.84 7.19
CA TYR A 131 15.53 -23.00 8.62
C TYR A 131 15.95 -21.70 9.33
N ARG A 132 15.69 -20.53 8.73
CA ARG A 132 15.90 -19.23 9.39
C ARG A 132 14.56 -18.54 9.65
N SER A 133 13.78 -19.14 10.56
CA SER A 133 12.78 -18.44 11.38
C SER A 133 13.40 -18.06 12.70
#